data_AF-A0A843XM84-F1
#
_entry.id   AF-A0A843XM84-F1
#
_cell.length_a   1.000
_cell.length_b   1.000
_cell.length_c   1.000
_cell.angle_alpha   90.00
_cell.angle_beta   90.00
_cell.angle_gamma   90.00
#
_symmetry.space_group_name_H-M   'P 1'
#
loop_
_entity.id
_entity.type
_entity.pdbx_description
1 polymer ?
#
loop_
_entity_poly.entity_id
_entity_poly.type
_entity_poly.pdbx_seq_one_letter_code
_entity_poly.pdbx_strand_id
1 'polypeptide(L)'
;MASGGGGTALAAGLSRKLRKVLNETRTDSPELLASLEGLSSFYTENTPGARRALKSTIERRALALNHDFLLASLPAQQALDTVEEEVNALAECCDLIAKALSSCSESTGDIISTTERLKQELDITTQRQEIVSCFLRDYQLSSEEVSALRDEELNENFFKALAHVQEIHSNCKILLQTHHQRAGLELMDMMAVYQEGAYERLCRWVQAECKKLGDSDNPEVNELLRTAVRCLKERPVLFKYCAEEVANMRHHALFRRFISALTRGGPGGMPRPIEVHAHDPLRYVGDMLGWLHQALASEKELILVLLDPDAVTDVGLIAGNFSKKIESDSKKIEPDTTAVLDRIFEGACRPFK
;
A
#
# COMPACT_ATOMS: atom_id res chain seq x y z
N MET A 1 -116.77 -31.68 59.58
CA MET A 1 -117.48 -32.98 59.63
C MET A 1 -118.62 -32.86 58.62
N ALA A 2 -118.38 -33.20 57.35
CA ALA A 2 -118.48 -34.54 56.75
C ALA A 2 -119.91 -35.07 56.82
N SER A 3 -120.56 -35.59 55.79
CA SER A 3 -120.28 -35.91 54.39
C SER A 3 -121.60 -36.53 53.90
N GLY A 4 -122.06 -36.28 52.66
CA GLY A 4 -123.21 -37.01 52.15
C GLY A 4 -123.71 -36.61 50.76
N GLY A 5 -123.46 -37.49 49.79
CA GLY A 5 -124.15 -37.60 48.50
C GLY A 5 -123.36 -37.03 47.32
N GLY A 6 -123.04 -37.74 46.24
CA GLY A 6 -123.33 -39.10 45.81
C GLY A 6 -123.12 -39.19 44.29
N GLY A 7 -122.38 -40.20 43.81
CA GLY A 7 -122.33 -40.72 42.42
C GLY A 7 -121.94 -39.73 41.30
N THR A 8 -120.83 -39.91 40.58
CA THR A 8 -120.69 -41.00 39.60
C THR A 8 -119.21 -41.24 39.30
N ALA A 9 -118.75 -42.49 39.51
CA ALA A 9 -117.40 -42.90 39.18
C ALA A 9 -117.27 -43.02 37.65
N LEU A 10 -116.58 -42.07 37.02
CA LEU A 10 -116.14 -42.19 35.62
C LEU A 10 -115.29 -43.47 35.47
N ALA A 11 -115.69 -44.36 34.57
CA ALA A 11 -115.06 -45.65 34.33
C ALA A 11 -113.52 -45.52 34.22
N ALA A 12 -112.79 -46.37 34.94
CA ALA A 12 -111.33 -46.27 35.09
C ALA A 12 -110.54 -46.24 33.76
N GLY A 13 -111.12 -46.77 32.68
CA GLY A 13 -110.52 -46.71 31.33
C GLY A 13 -110.57 -45.31 30.70
N LEU A 14 -111.62 -44.52 30.97
CA LEU A 14 -111.81 -43.19 30.39
C LEU A 14 -110.94 -42.16 31.12
N SER A 15 -110.88 -42.26 32.45
CA SER A 15 -109.99 -41.44 33.27
C SER A 15 -108.51 -41.75 33.01
N ARG A 16 -108.14 -42.98 32.63
CA ARG A 16 -106.77 -43.34 32.21
C ARG A 16 -106.41 -42.80 30.83
N LYS A 17 -107.33 -42.85 29.84
CA LYS A 17 -107.13 -42.22 28.53
C LYS A 17 -107.04 -40.70 28.62
N LEU A 18 -107.87 -40.07 29.44
CA LEU A 18 -107.86 -38.62 29.65
C LEU A 18 -106.55 -38.17 30.32
N ARG A 19 -106.09 -38.89 31.35
CA ARG A 19 -104.77 -38.63 31.97
C ARG A 19 -103.61 -38.86 31.01
N LYS A 20 -103.72 -39.85 30.12
CA LYS A 20 -102.71 -40.12 29.10
C LYS A 20 -102.62 -38.98 28.08
N VAL A 21 -103.76 -38.51 27.56
CA VAL A 21 -103.80 -37.36 26.63
C VAL A 21 -103.29 -36.09 27.34
N LEU A 22 -103.76 -35.77 28.54
CA LEU A 22 -103.32 -34.58 29.28
C LEU A 22 -101.85 -34.60 29.70
N ASN A 23 -101.28 -35.77 30.03
CA ASN A 23 -99.87 -35.87 30.42
C ASN A 23 -98.91 -36.03 29.23
N GLU A 24 -99.35 -36.61 28.10
CA GLU A 24 -98.50 -36.83 26.91
C GLU A 24 -98.48 -35.61 25.98
N THR A 25 -99.56 -34.82 25.86
CA THR A 25 -99.50 -33.50 25.20
C THR A 25 -99.27 -32.41 26.24
N ARG A 26 -98.00 -32.23 26.64
CA ARG A 26 -97.55 -31.05 27.40
C ARG A 26 -97.72 -29.80 26.53
N THR A 27 -98.77 -29.03 26.78
CA THR A 27 -99.10 -27.81 26.03
C THR A 27 -98.25 -26.59 26.37
N ASP A 28 -97.42 -26.70 27.42
CA ASP A 28 -96.76 -25.54 28.05
C ASP A 28 -95.24 -25.48 27.74
N SER A 29 -94.73 -26.28 26.80
CA SER A 29 -93.32 -26.18 26.40
C SER A 29 -93.10 -24.95 25.49
N PRO A 30 -92.04 -24.15 25.72
CA PRO A 30 -91.80 -22.93 24.97
C PRO A 30 -91.60 -23.20 23.46
N GLU A 31 -91.02 -24.35 23.11
CA GLU A 31 -90.85 -24.80 21.73
C GLU A 31 -92.18 -25.12 21.03
N LEU A 32 -93.13 -25.72 21.77
CA LEU A 32 -94.47 -25.99 21.25
C LEU A 32 -95.24 -24.68 21.10
N LEU A 33 -95.14 -23.77 22.06
CA LEU A 33 -95.76 -22.44 21.98
C LEU A 33 -95.22 -21.63 20.81
N ALA A 34 -93.90 -21.60 20.60
CA ALA A 34 -93.28 -20.94 19.44
C ALA A 34 -93.69 -21.60 18.10
N SER A 35 -93.78 -22.93 18.08
CA SER A 35 -94.25 -23.67 16.90
C SER A 35 -95.73 -23.40 16.60
N LEU A 36 -96.56 -23.26 17.63
CA LEU A 36 -97.99 -22.93 17.54
C LEU A 36 -98.22 -21.46 17.16
N GLU A 37 -97.40 -20.54 17.65
CA GLU A 37 -97.37 -19.13 17.25
C GLU A 37 -96.95 -18.99 15.77
N GLY A 38 -95.92 -19.75 15.39
CA GLY A 38 -95.53 -19.94 14.00
C GLY A 38 -96.67 -20.50 13.15
N LEU A 39 -97.40 -21.51 13.64
CA LEU A 39 -98.58 -22.08 12.98
C LEU A 39 -99.72 -21.07 12.83
N SER A 40 -99.97 -20.29 13.89
CA SER A 40 -100.99 -19.26 13.96
C SER A 40 -100.77 -18.15 12.94
N SER A 41 -99.51 -17.88 12.54
CA SER A 41 -99.21 -16.85 11.53
C SER A 41 -99.80 -17.14 10.16
N PHE A 42 -100.06 -18.42 9.83
CA PHE A 42 -100.53 -18.82 8.49
C PHE A 42 -101.74 -19.77 8.49
N TYR A 43 -102.11 -20.31 9.65
CA TYR A 43 -103.27 -21.18 9.80
C TYR A 43 -104.42 -20.39 10.43
N THR A 44 -105.13 -19.61 9.61
CA THR A 44 -106.18 -18.69 10.06
C THR A 44 -107.57 -19.33 10.09
N GLU A 45 -107.84 -20.34 9.25
CA GLU A 45 -109.16 -20.98 9.13
C GLU A 45 -109.13 -22.49 9.40
N ASN A 46 -109.92 -22.92 10.37
CA ASN A 46 -109.95 -24.30 10.85
C ASN A 46 -111.02 -25.15 10.14
N THR A 47 -110.84 -25.38 8.83
CA THR A 47 -111.75 -26.19 8.00
C THR A 47 -111.30 -27.66 7.90
N PRO A 48 -112.21 -28.63 7.64
CA PRO A 48 -111.84 -30.05 7.50
C PRO A 48 -110.93 -30.34 6.28
N GLY A 49 -110.89 -29.44 5.29
CA GLY A 49 -109.92 -29.43 4.21
C GLY A 49 -108.55 -28.92 4.67
N ALA A 50 -108.52 -27.79 5.41
CA ALA A 50 -107.30 -27.22 5.96
C ALA A 50 -106.60 -28.14 6.97
N ARG A 51 -107.34 -28.90 7.81
CA ARG A 51 -106.73 -29.90 8.72
C ARG A 51 -106.05 -31.05 7.97
N ARG A 52 -106.66 -31.54 6.88
CA ARG A 52 -106.09 -32.59 6.04
C ARG A 52 -104.87 -32.11 5.23
N ALA A 53 -104.87 -30.83 4.85
CA ALA A 53 -103.77 -30.20 4.12
C ALA A 53 -102.71 -29.53 5.03
N LEU A 54 -102.87 -29.53 6.35
CA LEU A 54 -101.98 -28.85 7.29
C LEU A 54 -100.55 -29.40 7.23
N LYS A 55 -100.41 -30.74 7.30
CA LYS A 55 -99.11 -31.42 7.20
C LYS A 55 -98.40 -31.05 5.90
N SER A 56 -99.09 -31.15 4.76
CA SER A 56 -98.51 -30.83 3.45
C SER A 56 -98.18 -29.33 3.30
N THR A 57 -98.88 -28.44 4.01
CA THR A 57 -98.62 -27.00 3.99
C THR A 57 -97.43 -26.63 4.87
N ILE A 58 -97.30 -27.26 6.04
CA ILE A 58 -96.11 -27.14 6.90
C ILE A 58 -94.88 -27.67 6.17
N GLU A 59 -94.96 -28.86 5.57
CA GLU A 59 -93.85 -29.46 4.81
C GLU A 59 -93.45 -28.59 3.62
N ARG A 60 -94.41 -28.03 2.89
CA ARG A 60 -94.14 -27.10 1.78
C ARG A 60 -93.48 -25.81 2.25
N ARG A 61 -93.90 -25.25 3.38
CA ARG A 61 -93.29 -24.04 3.97
C ARG A 61 -91.90 -24.33 4.53
N ALA A 62 -91.70 -25.48 5.17
CA ALA A 62 -90.38 -25.91 5.66
C ALA A 62 -89.41 -26.13 4.50
N LEU A 63 -89.87 -26.73 3.39
CA LEU A 63 -89.09 -26.84 2.16
C LEU A 63 -88.76 -25.47 1.57
N ALA A 64 -89.73 -24.55 1.52
CA ALA A 64 -89.50 -23.19 1.05
C ALA A 64 -88.47 -22.45 1.92
N LEU A 65 -88.58 -22.54 3.24
CA LEU A 65 -87.65 -21.90 4.17
C LEU A 65 -86.23 -22.48 4.06
N ASN A 66 -86.11 -23.80 3.94
CA ASN A 66 -84.81 -24.45 3.72
C ASN A 66 -84.23 -24.07 2.36
N HIS A 67 -85.08 -23.91 1.33
CA HIS A 67 -84.65 -23.44 0.03
C HIS A 67 -84.16 -21.99 0.08
N ASP A 68 -84.89 -21.10 0.75
CA ASP A 68 -84.51 -19.70 0.95
C ASP A 68 -83.21 -19.58 1.76
N PHE A 69 -83.03 -20.42 2.79
CA PHE A 69 -81.79 -20.50 3.55
C PHE A 69 -80.62 -20.98 2.69
N LEU A 70 -80.82 -22.04 1.90
CA LEU A 70 -79.80 -22.53 0.97
C LEU A 70 -79.41 -21.43 -0.03
N LEU A 71 -80.40 -20.76 -0.63
CA LEU A 71 -80.17 -19.65 -1.55
C LEU A 71 -79.44 -18.47 -0.89
N ALA A 72 -79.76 -18.14 0.36
CA ALA A 72 -79.08 -17.08 1.10
C ALA A 72 -77.66 -17.46 1.55
N SER A 73 -77.41 -18.75 1.82
CA SER A 73 -76.11 -19.26 2.25
C SER A 73 -75.14 -19.53 1.08
N LEU A 74 -75.66 -19.74 -0.13
CA LEU A 74 -74.89 -20.09 -1.31
C LEU A 74 -73.86 -19.02 -1.71
N PRO A 75 -74.16 -17.70 -1.70
CA PRO A 75 -73.16 -16.66 -1.96
C PRO A 75 -72.03 -16.64 -0.91
N ALA A 76 -72.34 -16.96 0.35
CA ALA A 76 -71.34 -17.00 1.42
C ALA A 76 -70.42 -18.24 1.28
N GLN A 77 -70.98 -19.38 0.87
CA GLN A 77 -70.18 -20.58 0.54
C GLN A 77 -69.27 -20.31 -0.65
N GLN A 78 -69.79 -19.74 -1.74
CA GLN A 78 -68.99 -19.38 -2.91
C GLN A 78 -67.87 -18.39 -2.55
N ALA A 79 -68.15 -17.39 -1.71
CA ALA A 79 -67.12 -16.47 -1.24
C ALA A 79 -66.05 -17.17 -0.38
N LEU A 80 -66.45 -18.18 0.42
CA LEU A 80 -65.50 -18.99 1.18
C LEU A 80 -64.63 -19.85 0.25
N ASP A 81 -65.24 -20.48 -0.75
CA ASP A 81 -64.55 -21.31 -1.74
C ASP A 81 -63.51 -20.47 -2.50
N THR A 82 -63.86 -19.24 -2.90
CA THR A 82 -62.90 -18.33 -3.54
C THR A 82 -61.76 -17.94 -2.60
N VAL A 83 -62.04 -17.72 -1.31
CA VAL A 83 -60.98 -17.40 -0.34
C VAL A 83 -60.08 -18.61 -0.13
N GLU A 84 -60.63 -19.82 -0.08
CA GLU A 84 -59.87 -21.06 0.02
C GLU A 84 -58.95 -21.25 -1.20
N GLU A 85 -59.46 -21.02 -2.42
CA GLU A 85 -58.67 -21.06 -3.65
C GLU A 85 -57.52 -20.04 -3.62
N GLU A 86 -57.78 -18.78 -3.24
CA GLU A 86 -56.76 -17.74 -3.15
C GLU A 86 -55.71 -18.04 -2.06
N VAL A 87 -56.12 -18.61 -0.91
CA VAL A 87 -55.19 -19.02 0.15
C VAL A 87 -54.32 -20.18 -0.31
N ASN A 88 -54.89 -21.16 -1.01
CA ASN A 88 -54.13 -22.27 -1.58
C ASN A 88 -53.14 -21.79 -2.65
N ALA A 89 -53.57 -20.89 -3.53
CA ALA A 89 -52.69 -20.27 -4.53
C ALA A 89 -51.55 -19.47 -3.89
N LEU A 90 -51.83 -18.75 -2.79
CA LEU A 90 -50.80 -18.05 -2.03
C LEU A 90 -49.80 -19.01 -1.38
N ALA A 91 -50.28 -20.11 -0.80
CA ALA A 91 -49.42 -21.13 -0.20
C ALA A 91 -48.49 -21.75 -1.25
N GLU A 92 -49.01 -22.09 -2.43
CA GLU A 92 -48.21 -22.58 -3.56
C GLU A 92 -47.17 -21.55 -4.00
N CYS A 93 -47.54 -20.27 -4.10
CA CYS A 93 -46.60 -19.20 -4.43
C CYS A 93 -45.48 -19.07 -3.38
N CYS A 94 -45.82 -19.13 -2.10
CA CYS A 94 -44.84 -19.11 -1.02
C CYS A 94 -43.86 -20.30 -1.11
N ASP A 95 -44.35 -21.51 -1.42
CA ASP A 95 -43.51 -22.69 -1.61
C ASP A 95 -42.58 -22.55 -2.82
N LEU A 96 -43.08 -21.98 -3.93
CA LEU A 96 -42.26 -21.71 -5.11
C LEU A 96 -41.16 -20.69 -4.80
N ILE A 97 -41.49 -19.61 -4.09
CA ILE A 97 -40.51 -18.60 -3.66
C ILE A 97 -39.48 -19.23 -2.72
N ALA A 98 -39.90 -20.06 -1.76
CA ALA A 98 -38.99 -20.74 -0.83
C ALA A 98 -38.02 -21.69 -1.58
N LYS A 99 -38.52 -22.44 -2.57
CA LYS A 99 -37.68 -23.30 -3.42
C LYS A 99 -36.71 -22.48 -4.28
N ALA A 100 -37.17 -21.39 -4.89
CA ALA A 100 -36.31 -20.51 -5.67
C ALA A 100 -35.23 -19.84 -4.79
N LEU A 101 -35.60 -19.42 -3.58
CA LEU A 101 -34.69 -18.78 -2.64
C LEU A 101 -33.63 -19.75 -2.10
N SER A 102 -34.03 -20.98 -1.75
CA SER A 102 -33.07 -22.01 -1.31
C SER A 102 -32.09 -22.37 -2.42
N SER A 103 -32.57 -22.60 -3.65
CA SER A 103 -31.70 -22.87 -4.80
C SER A 103 -30.74 -21.71 -5.10
N CYS A 104 -31.24 -20.46 -5.05
CA CYS A 104 -30.41 -19.27 -5.21
C CYS A 104 -29.37 -19.14 -4.08
N SER A 105 -29.76 -19.44 -2.83
CA SER A 105 -28.89 -19.40 -1.66
C SER A 105 -27.75 -20.43 -1.76
N GLU A 106 -28.02 -21.64 -2.26
CA GLU A 106 -27.00 -22.67 -2.47
C GLU A 106 -25.98 -22.23 -3.54
N SER A 107 -26.48 -21.82 -4.71
CA SER A 107 -25.62 -21.32 -5.80
C SER A 107 -24.82 -20.08 -5.39
N THR A 108 -25.46 -19.15 -4.66
CA THR A 108 -24.79 -17.96 -4.12
C THR A 108 -23.75 -18.34 -3.07
N GLY A 109 -23.99 -19.39 -2.27
CA GLY A 109 -23.02 -19.90 -1.30
C GLY A 109 -21.74 -20.40 -1.96
N ASP A 110 -21.87 -21.14 -3.06
CA ASP A 110 -20.71 -21.61 -3.86
C ASP A 110 -19.96 -20.43 -4.50
N ILE A 111 -20.68 -19.44 -5.03
CA ILE A 111 -20.06 -18.23 -5.58
C ILE A 111 -19.36 -17.43 -4.49
N ILE A 112 -19.95 -17.29 -3.31
CA ILE A 112 -19.34 -16.58 -2.18
C ILE A 112 -18.06 -17.30 -1.73
N SER A 113 -18.10 -18.63 -1.56
CA SER A 113 -16.93 -19.39 -1.13
C SER A 113 -15.79 -19.36 -2.15
N THR A 114 -16.11 -19.46 -3.44
CA THR A 114 -15.11 -19.33 -4.51
C THR A 114 -14.56 -17.91 -4.62
N THR A 115 -15.39 -16.89 -4.44
CA THR A 115 -14.97 -15.49 -4.41
C THR A 115 -14.05 -15.22 -3.22
N GLU A 116 -14.37 -15.73 -2.03
CA GLU A 116 -13.54 -15.55 -0.84
C GLU A 116 -12.19 -16.27 -0.99
N ARG A 117 -12.19 -17.49 -1.55
CA ARG A 117 -10.94 -18.21 -1.87
C ARG A 117 -10.07 -17.42 -2.86
N LEU A 118 -10.66 -16.93 -3.94
CA LEU A 118 -9.93 -16.14 -4.95
C LEU A 118 -9.41 -14.83 -4.36
N LYS A 119 -10.15 -14.19 -3.47
CA LYS A 119 -9.72 -12.99 -2.76
C LYS A 119 -8.51 -13.27 -1.86
N GLN A 120 -8.51 -14.39 -1.13
CA GLN A 120 -7.37 -14.81 -0.33
C GLN A 120 -6.14 -15.14 -1.19
N GLU A 121 -6.33 -15.85 -2.31
CA GLU A 121 -5.24 -16.14 -3.26
C GLU A 121 -4.68 -14.87 -3.90
N LEU A 122 -5.54 -13.91 -4.23
CA LEU A 122 -5.13 -12.59 -4.72
C LEU A 122 -4.26 -11.88 -3.67
N ASP A 123 -4.70 -11.85 -2.41
CA ASP A 123 -3.98 -11.17 -1.31
C ASP A 123 -2.61 -11.80 -1.03
N ILE A 124 -2.51 -13.13 -1.08
CA ILE A 124 -1.23 -13.83 -0.96
C ILE A 124 -0.33 -13.51 -2.16
N THR A 125 -0.90 -13.44 -3.36
CA THR A 125 -0.15 -13.17 -4.59
C THR A 125 0.36 -11.73 -4.63
N THR A 126 -0.45 -10.77 -4.20
CA THR A 126 -0.04 -9.35 -4.11
C THR A 126 1.06 -9.17 -3.07
N GLN A 127 0.96 -9.79 -1.89
CA GLN A 127 2.03 -9.77 -0.88
C GLN A 127 3.33 -10.37 -1.43
N ARG A 128 3.26 -11.51 -2.13
CA ARG A 128 4.43 -12.12 -2.77
C ARG A 128 5.04 -11.21 -3.84
N GLN A 129 4.21 -10.56 -4.65
CA GLN A 129 4.66 -9.59 -5.65
C GLN A 129 5.37 -8.41 -4.99
N GLU A 130 4.84 -7.89 -3.89
CA GLU A 130 5.46 -6.80 -3.14
C GLU A 130 6.83 -7.22 -2.59
N ILE A 131 6.92 -8.38 -1.96
CA ILE A 131 8.19 -8.93 -1.47
C ILE A 131 9.22 -9.08 -2.60
N VAL A 132 8.81 -9.63 -3.75
CA VAL A 132 9.69 -9.76 -4.92
C VAL A 132 10.10 -8.38 -5.43
N SER A 133 9.19 -7.41 -5.47
CA SER A 133 9.51 -6.05 -5.93
C SER A 133 10.53 -5.35 -5.02
N CYS A 134 10.40 -5.49 -3.69
CA CYS A 134 11.38 -5.00 -2.74
C CYS A 134 12.71 -5.74 -2.90
N PHE A 135 12.68 -7.06 -3.04
CA PHE A 135 13.90 -7.85 -3.25
C PHE A 135 14.65 -7.44 -4.52
N LEU A 136 13.94 -7.25 -5.65
CA LEU A 136 14.56 -6.82 -6.90
C LEU A 136 15.14 -5.41 -6.77
N ARG A 137 14.44 -4.48 -6.11
CA ARG A 137 14.97 -3.14 -5.87
C ARG A 137 16.23 -3.17 -5.00
N ASP A 138 16.22 -3.95 -3.93
CA ASP A 138 17.26 -3.91 -2.91
C ASP A 138 18.50 -4.76 -3.27
N TYR A 139 18.38 -5.66 -4.26
CA TYR A 139 19.42 -6.63 -4.63
C TYR A 139 19.71 -6.74 -6.14
N GLN A 140 19.02 -6.00 -7.00
CA GLN A 140 19.29 -6.01 -8.44
C GLN A 140 19.50 -4.59 -8.97
N LEU A 141 20.60 -4.42 -9.72
CA LEU A 141 20.84 -3.20 -10.49
C LEU A 141 19.90 -3.16 -11.70
N SER A 142 19.29 -2.02 -11.94
CA SER A 142 18.51 -1.79 -13.16
C SER A 142 19.43 -1.79 -14.39
N SER A 143 18.88 -2.08 -15.57
CA SER A 143 19.66 -2.04 -16.81
C SER A 143 20.24 -0.65 -17.10
N GLU A 144 19.58 0.41 -16.63
CA GLU A 144 20.01 1.80 -16.78
C GLU A 144 21.19 2.13 -15.86
N GLU A 145 21.22 1.56 -14.64
CA GLU A 145 22.35 1.70 -13.73
C GLU A 145 23.58 0.95 -14.24
N VAL A 146 23.38 -0.25 -14.79
CA VAL A 146 24.45 -1.02 -15.42
C VAL A 146 24.99 -0.30 -16.67
N SER A 147 24.14 0.33 -17.47
CA SER A 147 24.61 1.15 -18.60
C SER A 147 25.35 2.40 -18.09
N ALA A 148 24.83 3.10 -17.09
CA ALA A 148 25.50 4.27 -16.51
C ALA A 148 26.90 3.95 -15.94
N LEU A 149 27.08 2.75 -15.35
CA LEU A 149 28.40 2.29 -14.89
C LEU A 149 29.37 1.97 -16.06
N ARG A 150 28.84 1.65 -17.25
CA ARG A 150 29.60 1.28 -18.45
C ARG A 150 29.82 2.43 -19.44
N ASP A 151 28.92 3.42 -19.49
CA ASP A 151 28.89 4.53 -20.46
C ASP A 151 30.04 5.50 -20.25
N GLU A 152 30.86 5.85 -21.24
CA GLU A 152 32.14 6.57 -21.11
C GLU A 152 32.13 7.91 -20.35
N GLU A 153 31.01 8.63 -20.29
CA GLU A 153 30.88 9.92 -19.61
C GLU A 153 30.50 9.75 -18.12
N LEU A 154 31.18 10.48 -17.22
CA LEU A 154 30.80 10.51 -15.80
C LEU A 154 29.69 11.53 -15.59
N ASN A 155 28.50 11.03 -15.26
CA ASN A 155 27.31 11.82 -14.97
C ASN A 155 26.86 11.61 -13.52
N GLU A 156 25.94 12.44 -13.02
CA GLU A 156 25.33 12.23 -11.68
C GLU A 156 24.70 10.83 -11.54
N ASN A 157 24.20 10.27 -12.64
CA ASN A 157 23.65 8.92 -12.69
C ASN A 157 24.69 7.84 -12.39
N PHE A 158 25.96 8.06 -12.75
CA PHE A 158 27.05 7.16 -12.38
C PHE A 158 27.25 7.14 -10.86
N PHE A 159 27.25 8.30 -10.21
CA PHE A 159 27.40 8.38 -8.74
C PHE A 159 26.21 7.78 -8.01
N LYS A 160 24.98 7.99 -8.50
CA LYS A 160 23.77 7.35 -7.96
C LYS A 160 23.84 5.83 -8.11
N ALA A 161 24.22 5.33 -9.29
CA ALA A 161 24.39 3.89 -9.52
C ALA A 161 25.49 3.31 -8.62
N LEU A 162 26.62 3.99 -8.47
CA LEU A 162 27.71 3.54 -7.59
C LEU A 162 27.29 3.48 -6.12
N ALA A 163 26.55 4.49 -5.62
CA ALA A 163 25.99 4.47 -4.27
C ALA A 163 25.01 3.30 -4.07
N HIS A 164 24.15 3.03 -5.07
CA HIS A 164 23.26 1.88 -5.03
C HIS A 164 24.02 0.55 -5.02
N VAL A 165 25.09 0.38 -5.82
CA VAL A 165 25.96 -0.81 -5.77
C VAL A 165 26.57 -0.99 -4.36
N GLN A 166 26.99 0.08 -3.70
CA GLN A 166 27.50 0.02 -2.33
C GLN A 166 26.43 -0.39 -1.32
N GLU A 167 25.22 0.15 -1.47
CA GLU A 167 24.06 -0.23 -0.66
C GLU A 167 23.74 -1.72 -0.82
N ILE A 168 23.63 -2.21 -2.06
CA ILE A 168 23.41 -3.65 -2.35
C ILE A 168 24.53 -4.49 -1.73
N HIS A 169 25.79 -4.08 -1.88
CA HIS A 169 26.92 -4.80 -1.30
C HIS A 169 26.85 -4.84 0.25
N SER A 170 26.35 -3.78 0.88
CA SER A 170 26.11 -3.74 2.33
C SER A 170 24.93 -4.64 2.75
N ASN A 171 23.84 -4.65 1.97
CA ASN A 171 22.68 -5.50 2.17
C ASN A 171 23.06 -6.98 2.02
N CYS A 172 23.92 -7.32 1.06
CA CYS A 172 24.46 -8.67 0.89
C CYS A 172 25.20 -9.15 2.15
N LYS A 173 25.91 -8.26 2.85
CA LYS A 173 26.57 -8.60 4.12
C LYS A 173 25.58 -9.01 5.20
N ILE A 174 24.38 -8.42 5.22
CA ILE A 174 23.28 -8.81 6.10
C ILE A 174 22.71 -10.15 5.63
N LEU A 175 22.51 -10.33 4.33
CA LEU A 175 21.99 -11.57 3.74
C LEU A 175 22.89 -12.78 4.03
N LEU A 176 24.22 -12.60 4.09
CA LEU A 176 25.18 -13.65 4.49
C LEU A 176 25.01 -14.14 5.94
N GLN A 177 24.39 -13.34 6.82
CA GLN A 177 24.07 -13.75 8.19
C GLN A 177 22.81 -14.64 8.25
N THR A 178 22.07 -14.76 7.14
CA THR A 178 20.85 -15.57 7.03
C THR A 178 21.12 -16.95 6.40
N HIS A 179 20.06 -17.75 6.22
CA HIS A 179 20.15 -19.08 5.63
C HIS A 179 20.54 -19.11 4.13
N HIS A 180 20.46 -17.99 3.41
CA HIS A 180 20.72 -17.92 1.96
C HIS A 180 22.15 -17.44 1.62
N GLN A 181 23.16 -18.06 2.23
CA GLN A 181 24.56 -17.64 2.10
C GLN A 181 25.10 -17.71 0.67
N ARG A 182 24.77 -18.76 -0.09
CA ARG A 182 25.28 -18.95 -1.45
C ARG A 182 24.81 -17.84 -2.40
N ALA A 183 23.52 -17.51 -2.37
CA ALA A 183 22.98 -16.42 -3.19
C ALA A 183 23.56 -15.06 -2.77
N GLY A 184 23.76 -14.85 -1.46
CA GLY A 184 24.44 -13.65 -0.96
C GLY A 184 25.89 -13.52 -1.42
N LEU A 185 26.63 -14.63 -1.50
CA LEU A 185 28.01 -14.64 -2.01
C LEU A 185 28.05 -14.36 -3.53
N GLU A 186 27.22 -15.04 -4.31
CA GLU A 186 27.15 -14.83 -5.76
C GLU A 186 26.79 -13.38 -6.11
N LEU A 187 25.86 -12.79 -5.36
CA LEU A 187 25.48 -11.39 -5.55
C LEU A 187 26.57 -10.42 -5.09
N MET A 188 27.23 -10.71 -3.96
CA MET A 188 28.35 -9.92 -3.47
C MET A 188 29.52 -9.92 -4.46
N ASP A 189 29.88 -11.06 -5.02
CA ASP A 189 30.93 -11.18 -6.05
C ASP A 189 30.55 -10.37 -7.31
N MET A 190 29.30 -10.47 -7.75
CA MET A 190 28.81 -9.67 -8.88
C MET A 190 28.90 -8.16 -8.60
N MET A 191 28.45 -7.71 -7.42
CA MET A 191 28.56 -6.30 -7.01
C MET A 191 30.02 -5.85 -6.90
N ALA A 192 30.92 -6.70 -6.39
CA ALA A 192 32.34 -6.39 -6.29
C ALA A 192 32.96 -6.13 -7.67
N VAL A 193 32.62 -6.93 -8.68
CA VAL A 193 33.05 -6.70 -10.07
C VAL A 193 32.57 -5.35 -10.60
N TYR A 194 31.31 -4.99 -10.35
CA TYR A 194 30.78 -3.67 -10.74
C TYR A 194 31.47 -2.52 -9.99
N GLN A 195 31.73 -2.67 -8.69
CA GLN A 195 32.45 -1.68 -7.89
C GLN A 195 33.87 -1.48 -8.41
N GLU A 196 34.62 -2.57 -8.64
CA GLU A 196 36.00 -2.49 -9.12
C GLU A 196 36.08 -1.79 -10.48
N GLY A 197 35.21 -2.18 -11.43
CA GLY A 197 35.15 -1.53 -12.74
C GLY A 197 34.79 -0.04 -12.65
N ALA A 198 33.83 0.31 -11.79
CA ALA A 198 33.43 1.70 -11.57
C ALA A 198 34.55 2.54 -10.95
N TYR A 199 35.22 2.03 -9.92
CA TYR A 199 36.32 2.75 -9.25
C TYR A 199 37.57 2.87 -10.11
N GLU A 200 37.92 1.83 -10.88
CA GLU A 200 39.04 1.90 -11.83
C GLU A 200 38.79 3.00 -12.86
N ARG A 201 37.56 3.07 -13.37
CA ARG A 201 37.15 4.10 -14.30
C ARG A 201 37.11 5.49 -13.67
N LEU A 202 36.61 5.61 -12.45
CA LEU A 202 36.63 6.85 -11.68
C LEU A 202 38.07 7.36 -11.52
N CYS A 203 39.03 6.49 -11.16
CA CYS A 203 40.43 6.92 -11.07
C CYS A 203 41.00 7.33 -12.43
N ARG A 204 40.73 6.59 -13.52
CA ARG A 204 41.18 7.00 -14.87
C ARG A 204 40.66 8.38 -15.26
N TRP A 205 39.39 8.66 -15.00
CA TRP A 205 38.80 9.95 -15.29
C TRP A 205 39.38 11.06 -14.40
N VAL A 206 39.53 10.83 -13.10
CA VAL A 206 40.15 11.77 -12.16
C VAL A 206 41.57 12.10 -12.61
N GLN A 207 42.35 11.11 -13.02
CA GLN A 207 43.70 11.30 -13.57
C GLN A 207 43.69 12.15 -14.84
N ALA A 208 42.79 11.87 -15.78
CA ALA A 208 42.67 12.64 -17.02
C ALA A 208 42.30 14.10 -16.74
N GLU A 209 41.38 14.35 -15.82
CA GLU A 209 40.95 15.70 -15.45
C GLU A 209 42.03 16.45 -14.68
N CYS A 210 42.74 15.78 -13.76
CA CYS A 210 43.89 16.36 -13.07
C CYS A 210 45.07 16.65 -14.01
N LYS A 211 45.23 15.89 -15.09
CA LYS A 211 46.24 16.18 -16.13
C LYS A 211 45.92 17.49 -16.87
N LYS A 212 44.66 17.70 -17.26
CA LYS A 212 44.21 18.97 -17.86
C LYS A 212 44.43 20.15 -16.91
N LEU A 213 44.24 19.93 -15.61
CA LEU A 213 44.49 20.91 -14.56
C LEU A 213 45.98 21.23 -14.38
N GLY A 214 46.87 20.28 -14.67
CA GLY A 214 48.33 20.48 -14.67
C GLY A 214 48.84 21.29 -15.86
N ASP A 215 48.15 21.23 -17.00
CA ASP A 215 48.53 21.95 -18.22
C ASP A 215 47.99 23.38 -18.28
N SER A 216 47.05 23.74 -17.40
CA SER A 216 46.45 25.09 -17.31
C SER A 216 47.13 25.93 -16.21
N ASP A 217 47.44 27.19 -16.53
CA ASP A 217 48.05 28.14 -15.59
C ASP A 217 47.05 28.67 -14.54
N ASN A 218 45.75 28.53 -14.77
CA ASN A 218 44.68 28.88 -13.83
C ASN A 218 43.73 27.69 -13.62
N PRO A 219 44.00 26.83 -12.63
CA PRO A 219 43.28 25.58 -12.44
C PRO A 219 41.93 25.80 -11.73
N GLU A 220 40.83 25.80 -12.48
CA GLU A 220 39.48 25.78 -11.90
C GLU A 220 39.04 24.33 -11.65
N VAL A 221 38.83 23.99 -10.38
CA VAL A 221 38.42 22.64 -9.98
C VAL A 221 36.90 22.49 -10.15
N ASN A 222 36.50 21.67 -11.12
CA ASN A 222 35.10 21.33 -11.37
C ASN A 222 34.46 20.62 -10.15
N GLU A 223 33.20 20.91 -9.85
CA GLU A 223 32.43 20.28 -8.76
C GLU A 223 32.31 18.76 -8.92
N LEU A 224 32.23 18.27 -10.17
CA LEU A 224 32.24 16.84 -10.47
C LEU A 224 33.56 16.18 -10.06
N LEU A 225 34.69 16.88 -10.25
CA LEU A 225 36.01 16.39 -9.83
C LEU A 225 36.11 16.32 -8.31
N ARG A 226 35.59 17.32 -7.58
CA ARG A 226 35.53 17.28 -6.12
C ARG A 226 34.70 16.10 -5.61
N THR A 227 33.56 15.85 -6.23
CA THR A 227 32.67 14.74 -5.89
C THR A 227 33.31 13.39 -6.19
N ALA A 228 33.99 13.27 -7.34
CA ALA A 228 34.76 12.08 -7.72
C ALA A 228 35.88 11.77 -6.72
N VAL A 229 36.68 12.77 -6.33
CA VAL A 229 37.77 12.62 -5.36
C VAL A 229 37.20 12.26 -3.97
N ARG A 230 36.07 12.85 -3.57
CA ARG A 230 35.38 12.49 -2.31
C ARG A 230 34.97 11.01 -2.31
N CYS A 231 34.34 10.53 -3.38
CA CYS A 231 33.95 9.12 -3.50
C CYS A 231 35.18 8.19 -3.48
N LEU A 232 36.29 8.61 -4.07
CA LEU A 232 37.54 7.84 -4.08
C LEU A 232 38.16 7.71 -2.68
N LYS A 233 37.96 8.67 -1.77
CA LYS A 233 38.47 8.62 -0.38
C LYS A 233 37.96 7.40 0.40
N GLU A 234 36.80 6.85 0.03
CA GLU A 234 36.25 5.64 0.65
C GLU A 234 37.14 4.40 0.40
N ARG A 235 38.00 4.45 -0.62
CA ARG A 235 39.01 3.42 -0.95
C ARG A 235 40.41 4.01 -0.82
N PRO A 236 41.04 3.96 0.38
CA PRO A 236 42.30 4.68 0.65
C PRO A 236 43.47 4.26 -0.27
N VAL A 237 43.48 3.01 -0.75
CA VAL A 237 44.52 2.52 -1.67
C VAL A 237 44.43 3.21 -3.03
N LEU A 238 43.22 3.32 -3.59
CA LEU A 238 43.00 3.99 -4.88
C LEU A 238 43.19 5.49 -4.75
N PHE A 239 42.68 6.08 -3.66
CA PHE A 239 42.90 7.50 -3.36
C PHE A 239 44.38 7.85 -3.30
N LYS A 240 45.19 7.06 -2.57
CA LYS A 240 46.63 7.26 -2.49
C LYS A 240 47.31 7.19 -3.86
N TYR A 241 46.95 6.20 -4.68
CA TYR A 241 47.49 6.06 -6.04
C TYR A 241 47.16 7.28 -6.92
N CYS A 242 45.89 7.69 -6.97
CA CYS A 242 45.52 8.85 -7.79
C CYS A 242 46.13 10.15 -7.20
N ALA A 243 46.28 10.29 -5.87
CA ALA A 243 46.96 11.42 -5.23
C ALA A 243 48.46 11.50 -5.55
N GLU A 244 49.16 10.36 -5.57
CA GLU A 244 50.57 10.28 -5.97
C GLU A 244 50.78 10.68 -7.43
N GLU A 245 49.88 10.24 -8.33
CA GLU A 245 49.93 10.63 -9.74
C GLU A 245 49.64 12.12 -9.94
N VAL A 246 48.66 12.69 -9.21
CA VAL A 246 48.42 14.13 -9.19
C VAL A 246 49.65 14.89 -8.71
N ALA A 247 50.30 14.42 -7.63
CA ALA A 247 51.52 15.01 -7.12
C ALA A 247 52.65 15.01 -8.17
N ASN A 248 52.86 13.89 -8.86
CA ASN A 248 53.87 13.76 -9.92
C ASN A 248 53.55 14.69 -11.12
N MET A 249 52.29 14.79 -11.55
CA MET A 249 51.90 15.69 -12.64
C MET A 249 52.08 17.16 -12.28
N ARG A 250 51.65 17.56 -11.07
CA ARG A 250 51.83 18.92 -10.55
C ARG A 250 53.30 19.27 -10.37
N HIS A 251 54.11 18.32 -9.88
CA HIS A 251 55.57 18.47 -9.82
C HIS A 251 56.16 18.85 -11.18
N HIS A 252 55.84 18.10 -12.24
CA HIS A 252 56.35 18.36 -13.57
C HIS A 252 55.85 19.69 -14.15
N ALA A 253 54.59 20.06 -13.90
CA ALA A 253 54.05 21.35 -14.32
C ALA A 253 54.74 22.51 -13.60
N LEU A 254 54.88 22.43 -12.28
CA LEU A 254 55.57 23.43 -11.45
C LEU A 254 57.03 23.58 -11.85
N PHE A 255 57.74 22.47 -12.10
CA PHE A 255 59.12 22.50 -12.57
C PHE A 255 59.25 23.21 -13.92
N ARG A 256 58.37 22.91 -14.90
CA ARG A 256 58.35 23.61 -16.19
C ARG A 256 58.06 25.11 -16.04
N ARG A 257 57.12 25.48 -15.15
CA ARG A 257 56.79 26.88 -14.85
C ARG A 257 57.96 27.60 -14.20
N PHE A 258 58.68 26.93 -13.29
CA PHE A 258 59.87 27.48 -12.65
C PHE A 258 60.99 27.77 -13.68
N ILE A 259 61.32 26.80 -14.53
CA ILE A 259 62.31 27.00 -15.61
C ILE A 259 61.87 28.12 -16.57
N SER A 260 60.58 28.21 -16.88
CA SER A 260 60.04 29.27 -17.74
C SER A 260 60.16 30.65 -17.06
N ALA A 261 59.91 30.75 -15.76
CA ALA A 261 60.11 31.97 -14.99
C ALA A 261 61.59 32.39 -14.89
N LEU A 262 62.50 31.42 -14.80
CA LEU A 262 63.95 31.67 -14.80
C LEU A 262 64.43 32.21 -16.15
N THR A 263 64.05 31.56 -17.25
CA THR A 263 64.65 31.75 -18.59
C THR A 263 63.88 32.68 -19.52
N ARG A 264 62.55 32.73 -19.41
CA ARG A 264 61.65 33.46 -20.34
C ARG A 264 60.83 34.56 -19.66
N GLY A 265 60.62 34.47 -18.34
CA GLY A 265 59.73 35.37 -17.61
C GLY A 265 58.26 35.01 -17.80
N GLY A 266 57.35 35.92 -17.42
CA GLY A 266 55.91 35.71 -17.53
C GLY A 266 55.35 35.83 -18.96
N PRO A 267 54.04 35.61 -19.15
CA PRO A 267 53.39 35.70 -20.46
C PRO A 267 53.66 37.06 -21.12
N GLY A 268 54.31 37.06 -22.29
CA GLY A 268 54.72 38.29 -22.98
C GLY A 268 56.04 38.92 -22.50
N GLY A 269 56.87 38.19 -21.74
CA GLY A 269 58.17 38.65 -21.25
C GLY A 269 58.11 39.57 -20.03
N MET A 270 56.92 39.67 -19.41
CA MET A 270 56.65 40.41 -18.18
C MET A 270 55.96 39.47 -17.17
N PRO A 271 56.44 39.37 -15.92
CA PRO A 271 57.70 39.92 -15.39
C PRO A 271 58.92 39.34 -16.12
N ARG A 272 60.04 40.08 -16.11
CA ARG A 272 61.28 39.69 -16.79
C ARG A 272 61.83 38.36 -16.22
N PRO A 273 62.59 37.59 -17.02
CA PRO A 273 63.22 36.37 -16.53
C PRO A 273 64.07 36.63 -15.29
N ILE A 274 63.99 35.76 -14.30
CA ILE A 274 64.73 35.89 -13.03
C ILE A 274 66.24 35.84 -13.27
N GLU A 275 66.71 35.12 -14.30
CA GLU A 275 68.12 35.05 -14.70
C GLU A 275 68.75 36.41 -15.05
N VAL A 276 67.93 37.41 -15.43
CA VAL A 276 68.43 38.77 -15.71
C VAL A 276 69.08 39.40 -14.45
N HIS A 277 68.66 38.97 -13.26
CA HIS A 277 69.20 39.45 -11.98
C HIS A 277 70.37 38.59 -11.45
N ALA A 278 70.90 37.64 -12.22
CA ALA A 278 71.99 36.75 -11.78
C ALA A 278 73.29 37.48 -11.37
N HIS A 279 73.46 38.74 -11.78
CA HIS A 279 74.59 39.59 -11.39
C HIS A 279 74.54 40.07 -9.93
N ASP A 280 73.36 40.01 -9.29
CA ASP A 280 73.14 40.32 -7.88
C ASP A 280 72.66 39.05 -7.16
N PRO A 281 73.55 38.32 -6.46
CA PRO A 281 73.22 37.04 -5.84
C PRO A 281 72.10 37.12 -4.81
N LEU A 282 72.00 38.22 -4.04
CA LEU A 282 70.97 38.37 -3.02
C LEU A 282 69.59 38.57 -3.65
N ARG A 283 69.53 39.39 -4.71
CA ARG A 283 68.30 39.61 -5.47
C ARG A 283 67.88 38.38 -6.27
N TYR A 284 68.83 37.68 -6.88
CA TYR A 284 68.57 36.46 -7.64
C TYR A 284 67.95 35.36 -6.77
N VAL A 285 68.53 35.10 -5.59
CA VAL A 285 67.98 34.14 -4.62
C VAL A 285 66.64 34.65 -4.05
N GLY A 286 66.53 35.95 -3.77
CA GLY A 286 65.29 36.57 -3.30
C GLY A 286 64.12 36.41 -4.28
N ASP A 287 64.37 36.64 -5.58
CA ASP A 287 63.37 36.48 -6.64
C ASP A 287 62.96 35.02 -6.82
N MET A 288 63.89 34.06 -6.73
CA MET A 288 63.56 32.63 -6.75
C MET A 288 62.72 32.20 -5.55
N LEU A 289 63.10 32.62 -4.34
CA LEU A 289 62.35 32.31 -3.12
C LEU A 289 60.96 32.97 -3.13
N GLY A 290 60.86 34.19 -3.66
CA GLY A 290 59.58 34.88 -3.87
C GLY A 290 58.67 34.12 -4.82
N TRP A 291 59.20 33.65 -5.95
CA TRP A 291 58.45 32.80 -6.88
C TRP A 291 58.03 31.48 -6.24
N LEU A 292 58.95 30.82 -5.52
CA LEU A 292 58.67 29.56 -4.84
C LEU A 292 57.60 29.72 -3.76
N HIS A 293 57.65 30.82 -2.99
CA HIS A 293 56.64 31.14 -1.99
C HIS A 293 55.25 31.33 -2.61
N GLN A 294 55.16 32.06 -3.73
CA GLN A 294 53.91 32.23 -4.46
C GLN A 294 53.39 30.90 -5.04
N ALA A 295 54.29 30.10 -5.61
CA ALA A 295 53.96 28.77 -6.12
C ALA A 295 53.46 27.85 -5.00
N LEU A 296 54.13 27.83 -3.84
CA LEU A 296 53.72 27.06 -2.66
C LEU A 296 52.33 27.46 -2.16
N ALA A 297 52.05 28.76 -2.08
CA ALA A 297 50.72 29.25 -1.68
C ALA A 297 49.63 28.76 -2.65
N SER A 298 49.85 28.89 -3.96
CA SER A 298 48.89 28.45 -4.98
C SER A 298 48.70 26.93 -5.07
N GLU A 299 49.77 26.13 -4.94
CA GLU A 299 49.65 24.66 -4.91
C GLU A 299 48.94 24.19 -3.64
N LYS A 300 49.23 24.81 -2.49
CA LYS A 300 48.56 24.48 -1.23
C LYS A 300 47.06 24.74 -1.33
N GLU A 301 46.66 25.88 -1.88
CA GLU A 301 45.25 26.20 -2.11
C GLU A 301 44.58 25.18 -3.05
N LEU A 302 45.23 24.83 -4.16
CA LEU A 302 44.72 23.86 -5.12
C LEU A 302 44.52 22.46 -4.51
N ILE A 303 45.51 21.98 -3.74
CA ILE A 303 45.48 20.68 -3.06
C ILE A 303 44.38 20.66 -2.01
N LEU A 304 44.21 21.75 -1.25
CA LEU A 304 43.11 21.87 -0.31
C LEU A 304 41.75 21.79 -1.02
N VAL A 305 41.57 22.52 -2.12
CA VAL A 305 40.31 22.50 -2.88
C VAL A 305 40.02 21.13 -3.51
N LEU A 306 41.05 20.40 -3.95
CA LEU A 306 40.91 19.13 -4.65
C LEU A 306 40.76 17.94 -3.67
N LEU A 307 41.63 17.87 -2.66
CA LEU A 307 41.73 16.75 -1.73
C LEU A 307 40.94 16.98 -0.45
N ASP A 308 40.52 18.22 -0.15
CA ASP A 308 39.72 18.53 1.04
C ASP A 308 38.62 19.58 0.75
N PRO A 309 37.62 19.24 -0.09
CA PRO A 309 36.54 20.15 -0.42
C PRO A 309 35.66 20.54 0.79
N ASP A 310 35.72 19.77 1.89
CA ASP A 310 34.88 19.97 3.08
C ASP A 310 35.49 21.01 4.05
N ALA A 311 36.82 21.18 4.06
CA ALA A 311 37.49 22.25 4.80
C ALA A 311 37.19 23.65 4.24
N VAL A 312 36.95 23.78 2.93
CA VAL A 312 36.69 25.08 2.29
C VAL A 312 35.33 25.66 2.69
N THR A 313 34.33 24.81 2.95
CA THR A 313 33.02 25.22 3.50
C THR A 313 33.11 25.72 4.94
N ASP A 314 34.05 25.20 5.72
CA ASP A 314 34.24 25.62 7.12
C ASP A 314 35.01 26.95 7.23
N VAL A 315 35.93 27.24 6.30
CA VAL A 315 36.67 28.51 6.29
C VAL A 315 35.75 29.73 6.05
N GLY A 316 34.62 29.55 5.36
CA GLY A 316 33.58 30.59 5.21
C GLY A 316 32.76 30.87 6.49
N LEU A 317 32.74 29.93 7.44
CA LEU A 317 32.01 30.05 8.72
C LEU A 317 32.95 30.39 9.90
N ILE A 318 34.26 30.16 9.78
CA ILE A 318 35.24 30.32 10.86
C ILE A 318 35.71 31.77 11.09
N ALA A 319 35.27 32.76 10.28
CA ALA A 319 35.51 34.17 10.59
C ALA A 319 34.69 34.69 11.81
N GLY A 320 33.76 33.89 12.35
CA GLY A 320 32.85 34.31 13.42
C GLY A 320 33.17 33.85 14.83
N ASN A 321 33.73 32.65 15.06
CA ASN A 321 33.76 32.08 16.42
C ASN A 321 35.10 31.39 16.74
N PHE A 322 36.06 32.17 17.24
CA PHE A 322 37.13 31.63 18.06
C PHE A 322 36.55 31.14 19.39
N SER A 323 36.51 29.82 19.59
CA SER A 323 37.00 29.12 20.79
C SER A 323 36.22 27.84 21.04
N LYS A 324 36.98 26.73 21.13
CA LYS A 324 36.60 25.39 21.59
C LYS A 324 35.63 24.62 20.69
N LYS A 325 36.20 23.67 19.93
CA LYS A 325 36.00 22.20 20.09
C LYS A 325 36.31 21.46 18.77
N ILE A 326 37.59 21.31 18.42
CA ILE A 326 38.03 20.35 17.39
C ILE A 326 39.32 19.68 17.89
N GLU A 327 39.17 18.69 18.75
CA GLU A 327 40.17 17.67 19.00
C GLU A 327 39.45 16.32 18.96
N SER A 328 39.41 15.70 17.77
CA SER A 328 39.44 14.23 17.68
C SER A 328 39.60 13.67 16.26
N ASP A 329 39.42 14.43 15.17
CA ASP A 329 39.46 13.80 13.81
C ASP A 329 40.36 14.49 12.77
N SER A 330 40.90 15.68 13.05
CA SER A 330 41.76 16.43 12.11
C SER A 330 43.21 15.90 11.99
N LYS A 331 43.68 15.09 12.95
CA LYS A 331 45.10 14.68 13.01
C LYS A 331 45.53 13.60 12.01
N LYS A 332 44.59 12.94 11.30
CA LYS A 332 44.93 11.90 10.32
C LYS A 332 45.09 12.39 8.88
N ILE A 333 44.57 13.59 8.55
CA ILE A 333 44.45 14.06 7.14
C ILE A 333 45.51 15.11 6.76
N GLU A 334 45.98 15.92 7.72
CA GLU A 334 47.16 16.78 7.53
C GLU A 334 48.45 16.06 7.03
N PRO A 335 48.79 14.82 7.44
CA PRO A 335 50.00 14.16 6.93
C PRO A 335 49.93 13.82 5.43
N ASP A 336 48.74 13.58 4.87
CA ASP A 336 48.62 13.23 3.43
C ASP A 336 48.73 14.47 2.54
N THR A 337 48.14 15.60 2.93
CA THR A 337 48.26 16.85 2.17
C THR A 337 49.69 17.42 2.21
N THR A 338 50.35 17.31 3.37
CA THR A 338 51.75 17.70 3.52
C THR A 338 52.70 16.78 2.75
N ALA A 339 52.47 15.45 2.77
CA ALA A 339 53.26 14.51 1.97
C ALA A 339 53.12 14.74 0.44
N VAL A 340 51.91 15.08 -0.03
CA VAL A 340 51.67 15.43 -1.44
C VAL A 340 52.41 16.72 -1.81
N LEU A 341 52.35 17.75 -0.95
CA LEU A 341 53.08 19.00 -1.14
C LEU A 341 54.60 18.78 -1.17
N ASP A 342 55.14 18.03 -0.22
CA ASP A 342 56.58 17.74 -0.16
C ASP A 342 57.07 17.06 -1.44
N ARG A 343 56.26 16.16 -2.00
CA ARG A 343 56.55 15.47 -3.26
C ARG A 343 56.48 16.39 -4.48
N ILE A 344 55.54 17.35 -4.49
CA ILE A 344 55.44 18.35 -5.57
C ILE A 344 56.68 19.27 -5.58
N PHE A 345 57.20 19.63 -4.41
CA PHE A 345 58.34 20.56 -4.29
C PHE A 345 59.72 19.88 -4.23
N GLU A 346 59.80 18.54 -4.13
CA GLU A 346 61.06 17.81 -3.97
C GLU A 346 62.11 18.18 -5.02
N GLY A 347 61.73 18.32 -6.30
CA GLY A 347 62.66 18.71 -7.36
C GLY A 347 62.90 20.22 -7.50
N ALA A 348 62.00 21.06 -6.99
CA ALA A 348 62.18 22.52 -6.96
C ALA A 348 63.15 22.97 -5.86
N CYS A 349 63.30 22.17 -4.79
CA CYS A 349 64.21 22.43 -3.68
C CYS A 349 65.61 21.81 -3.86
N ARG A 350 65.83 20.94 -4.88
CA ARG A 350 67.16 20.37 -5.19
C ARG A 350 68.24 21.42 -5.52
N PRO A 351 67.96 22.54 -6.21
CA PRO A 351 68.96 23.59 -6.45
C PRO A 351 69.42 24.33 -5.18
N PHE A 352 68.71 24.15 -4.06
CA PHE A 352 68.98 24.80 -2.77
C PHE A 352 69.59 23.86 -1.73
N LYS A 353 69.78 22.58 -2.07
CA LYS A 353 70.60 21.61 -1.33
C LYS A 353 72.00 21.60 -1.92
#